data_AF-A0A8N4L270-F1
#
_entry.id   AF-A0A8N4L270-F1
#
_cell.length_a   1.000
_cell.length_b   1.000
_cell.length_c   1.000
_cell.angle_alpha   90.00
_cell.angle_beta   90.00
_cell.angle_gamma   90.00
#
_symmetry.space_group_name_H-M   'P 1'
#
loop_
_entity.id
_entity.type
_entity.pdbx_description
1 polymer ?
#
loop_
_entity_poly.entity_id
_entity_poly.type
_entity_poly.pdbx_seq_one_letter_code
_entity_poly.pdbx_strand_id
1 'polypeptide(L)'
;MEKSKRKVWTKAETLLFLKCYNERKDEFLHARKKKFAYENVLKDMILQGFTDTTVNVAALVAKMRTLFNAYKTAKDKKQTGTIPYMSEMDEIFGESRLVSKNHTINFGTDAHEALIESSEDTTVNSAAFVAKMQTLLNAYKTAKNNEK
;
A
#
# COMPACT_ATOMS: atom_id res chain seq x y z
N MET A 1 -17.67 5.30 -29.15
CA MET A 1 -17.18 5.38 -27.74
C MET A 1 -15.77 4.80 -27.72
N GLU A 2 -14.77 5.66 -27.79
CA GLU A 2 -13.37 5.24 -27.84
C GLU A 2 -12.97 4.71 -26.46
N LYS A 3 -12.71 3.41 -26.36
CA LYS A 3 -12.26 2.80 -25.11
C LYS A 3 -10.85 3.33 -24.84
N SER A 4 -10.67 4.22 -23.87
CA SER A 4 -9.35 4.71 -23.45
C SER A 4 -8.40 3.52 -23.28
N LYS A 5 -7.31 3.51 -24.07
CA LYS A 5 -6.31 2.45 -24.02
C LYS A 5 -5.80 2.36 -22.57
N ARG A 6 -5.95 1.18 -21.95
CA ARG A 6 -5.48 0.95 -20.58
C ARG A 6 -3.95 1.10 -20.57
N LYS A 7 -3.41 1.82 -19.58
CA LYS A 7 -1.96 1.90 -19.37
C LYS A 7 -1.37 0.50 -19.30
N VAL A 8 -0.33 0.26 -20.09
CA VAL A 8 0.54 -0.91 -19.97
C VAL A 8 1.63 -0.56 -18.95
N TRP A 9 1.75 -1.37 -17.92
CA TRP A 9 2.77 -1.20 -16.88
C TRP A 9 3.96 -2.10 -17.18
N THR A 10 5.13 -1.52 -17.36
CA THR A 10 6.38 -2.27 -17.48
C THR A 10 6.78 -2.86 -16.12
N LYS A 11 7.72 -3.81 -16.16
CA LYS A 11 8.30 -4.40 -14.95
C LYS A 11 9.01 -3.34 -14.09
N ALA A 12 9.80 -2.48 -14.72
CA ALA A 12 10.53 -1.41 -14.03
C ALA A 12 9.59 -0.43 -13.33
N GLU A 13 8.54 0.03 -14.01
CA GLU A 13 7.54 0.93 -13.40
C GLU A 13 6.79 0.26 -12.25
N THR A 14 6.46 -1.04 -12.38
CA THR A 14 5.77 -1.78 -11.33
C THR A 14 6.66 -1.95 -10.09
N LEU A 15 7.94 -2.28 -10.29
CA LEU A 15 8.91 -2.41 -9.20
C LEU A 15 9.16 -1.07 -8.51
N LEU A 16 9.35 0.01 -9.28
CA LEU A 16 9.50 1.35 -8.74
C LEU A 16 8.28 1.75 -7.91
N PHE A 17 7.07 1.50 -8.43
CA PHE A 17 5.84 1.76 -7.70
C PHE A 17 5.79 1.00 -6.36
N LEU A 18 6.08 -0.30 -6.35
CA LEU A 18 6.06 -1.10 -5.13
C LEU A 18 7.12 -0.66 -4.11
N LYS A 19 8.31 -0.28 -4.59
CA LYS A 19 9.38 0.29 -3.76
C LYS A 19 8.90 1.57 -3.06
N CYS A 20 8.45 2.58 -3.81
CA CYS A 20 7.97 3.84 -3.24
C CYS A 20 6.76 3.64 -2.32
N TYR A 21 5.88 2.68 -2.65
CA TYR A 21 4.75 2.32 -1.79
C TYR A 21 5.22 1.76 -0.44
N ASN A 22 6.18 0.85 -0.46
CA ASN A 22 6.72 0.22 0.76
C ASN A 22 7.41 1.24 1.67
N GLU A 23 8.16 2.19 1.10
CA GLU A 23 8.81 3.28 1.83
C GLU A 23 7.82 4.20 2.57
N ARG A 24 6.57 4.28 2.11
CA ARG A 24 5.49 5.09 2.71
C ARG A 24 4.33 4.28 3.28
N LYS A 25 4.53 2.99 3.55
CA LYS A 25 3.44 2.05 3.92
C LYS A 25 2.69 2.46 5.19
N ASP A 26 3.34 3.17 6.09
CA ASP A 26 2.79 3.75 7.32
C ASP A 26 1.78 4.88 7.04
N GLU A 27 1.98 5.69 6.00
CA GLU A 27 1.02 6.71 5.57
C GLU A 27 -0.34 6.09 5.18
N PHE A 28 -0.34 4.83 4.72
CA PHE A 28 -1.56 4.10 4.33
C PHE A 28 -2.37 3.53 5.50
N LEU A 29 -1.84 3.55 6.73
CA LEU A 29 -2.56 3.17 7.94
C LEU A 29 -3.74 4.12 8.21
N HIS A 30 -3.60 5.38 7.80
CA HIS A 30 -4.58 6.43 8.02
C HIS A 30 -5.61 6.46 6.90
N ALA A 31 -6.77 5.83 7.12
CA ALA A 31 -7.79 5.64 6.10
C ALA A 31 -8.20 6.94 5.36
N ARG A 32 -8.30 8.06 6.08
CA ARG A 32 -8.67 9.37 5.51
C ARG A 32 -7.55 10.01 4.67
N LYS A 33 -6.30 9.57 4.85
CA LYS A 33 -5.12 10.13 4.18
C LYS A 33 -4.60 9.26 3.03
N LYS A 34 -5.28 8.16 2.68
CA LYS A 34 -4.85 7.25 1.60
C LYS A 34 -4.65 7.94 0.26
N LYS A 35 -5.47 8.94 -0.08
CA LYS A 35 -5.29 9.72 -1.32
C LYS A 35 -3.94 10.45 -1.31
N PHE A 36 -3.63 11.16 -0.23
CA PHE A 36 -2.36 11.86 -0.05
C PHE A 36 -1.16 10.91 -0.05
N ALA A 37 -1.29 9.74 0.58
CA ALA A 37 -0.25 8.72 0.55
C ALA A 37 0.09 8.29 -0.90
N TYR A 38 -0.93 8.06 -1.74
CA TYR A 38 -0.70 7.78 -3.17
C TYR A 38 -0.13 8.97 -3.95
N GLU A 39 -0.50 10.21 -3.60
CA GLU A 39 0.10 11.42 -4.19
C GLU A 39 1.59 11.50 -3.87
N ASN A 40 1.98 11.19 -2.64
CA ASN A 40 3.37 11.17 -2.21
C ASN A 40 4.16 10.04 -2.89
N VAL A 41 3.57 8.84 -3.03
CA VAL A 41 4.16 7.76 -3.82
C VAL A 41 4.41 8.19 -5.27
N LEU A 42 3.44 8.86 -5.91
CA LEU A 42 3.60 9.35 -7.28
C LEU A 42 4.74 10.37 -7.39
N LYS A 43 4.86 11.29 -6.42
CA LYS A 43 5.97 12.25 -6.37
C LYS A 43 7.32 11.55 -6.29
N ASP A 44 7.46 10.55 -5.43
CA ASP A 44 8.71 9.80 -5.28
C ASP A 44 9.07 9.00 -6.53
N MET A 45 8.07 8.42 -7.20
CA MET A 45 8.29 7.77 -8.49
C MET A 45 8.86 8.77 -9.50
N ILE A 46 8.28 9.96 -9.61
CA ILE A 46 8.75 11.02 -10.52
C ILE A 46 10.18 11.45 -10.17
N LEU A 47 10.48 11.66 -8.88
CA LEU A 47 11.82 12.00 -8.41
C LEU A 47 12.86 10.90 -8.73
N GLN A 48 12.43 9.64 -8.77
CA GLN A 48 13.26 8.48 -9.15
C GLN A 48 13.26 8.20 -10.67
N GLY A 49 12.78 9.14 -11.49
CA GLY A 49 12.88 9.08 -12.95
C GLY A 49 11.68 8.45 -13.67
N PHE A 50 10.53 8.33 -13.01
CA PHE A 50 9.30 7.94 -13.67
C PHE A 50 8.78 9.09 -14.56
N THR A 51 8.69 8.85 -15.87
CA THR A 51 8.39 9.90 -16.87
C THR A 51 6.99 9.84 -17.47
N ASP A 52 6.18 8.82 -17.18
CA ASP A 52 4.85 8.69 -17.78
C ASP A 52 3.85 9.62 -17.09
N THR A 53 3.63 10.78 -17.71
CA THR A 53 2.72 11.84 -17.24
C THR A 53 1.24 11.46 -17.33
N THR A 54 0.89 10.35 -17.99
CA THR A 54 -0.50 9.87 -18.06
C THR A 54 -0.93 9.15 -16.78
N VAL A 55 0.02 8.77 -15.93
CA VAL A 55 -0.28 8.14 -14.64
C VAL A 55 -0.66 9.18 -13.61
N ASN A 56 -1.82 8.97 -13.04
CA ASN A 56 -2.30 9.70 -11.88
C ASN A 56 -2.51 8.74 -10.69
N VAL A 57 -2.90 9.30 -9.55
CA VAL A 57 -3.23 8.56 -8.33
C VAL A 57 -4.26 7.46 -8.57
N ALA A 58 -5.27 7.70 -9.41
CA ALA A 58 -6.29 6.69 -9.71
C ALA A 58 -5.71 5.48 -10.45
N ALA A 59 -4.73 5.70 -11.34
CA ALA A 59 -4.00 4.63 -12.01
C ALA A 59 -3.15 3.81 -11.02
N LEU A 60 -2.49 4.45 -10.04
CA LEU A 60 -1.76 3.76 -8.97
C LEU A 60 -2.69 2.91 -8.09
N VAL A 61 -3.83 3.47 -7.68
CA VAL A 61 -4.85 2.74 -6.91
C VAL A 61 -5.34 1.52 -7.69
N ALA A 62 -5.66 1.69 -8.97
CA ALA A 62 -6.13 0.61 -9.83
C ALA A 62 -5.06 -0.49 -9.97
N LYS A 63 -3.79 -0.09 -10.17
CA LYS A 63 -2.65 -1.01 -10.26
C LYS A 63 -2.45 -1.78 -8.97
N MET A 64 -2.44 -1.11 -7.81
CA MET A 64 -2.28 -1.76 -6.51
C MET A 64 -3.41 -2.75 -6.24
N ARG A 65 -4.65 -2.39 -6.56
CA ARG A 65 -5.80 -3.30 -6.43
C ARG A 65 -5.61 -4.58 -7.27
N THR A 66 -5.14 -4.44 -8.51
CA THR A 66 -4.86 -5.61 -9.37
C THR A 66 -3.76 -6.49 -8.79
N LEU A 67 -2.65 -5.89 -8.35
CA LEU A 67 -1.53 -6.62 -7.75
C LEU A 67 -1.98 -7.35 -6.48
N PHE A 68 -2.68 -6.67 -5.59
CA PHE A 68 -3.14 -7.24 -4.32
C PHE A 68 -4.10 -8.42 -4.52
N ASN A 69 -5.03 -8.33 -5.48
CA ASN A 69 -5.94 -9.43 -5.78
C ASN A 69 -5.21 -10.66 -6.34
N ALA A 70 -4.21 -10.45 -7.19
CA ALA A 70 -3.37 -11.54 -7.70
C ALA A 70 -2.57 -12.19 -6.57
N TYR A 71 -1.95 -11.38 -5.70
CA TYR A 71 -1.22 -11.83 -4.52
C TYR A 71 -2.09 -12.64 -3.56
N LYS A 72 -3.30 -12.16 -3.23
CA LYS A 72 -4.25 -12.90 -2.38
C LYS A 72 -4.62 -14.25 -2.98
N THR A 73 -4.99 -14.26 -4.26
CA THR A 73 -5.38 -15.49 -4.97
C THR A 73 -4.25 -16.52 -4.95
N ALA A 74 -3.02 -16.06 -5.10
CA ALA A 74 -1.82 -16.89 -5.02
C ALA A 74 -1.59 -17.50 -3.63
N LYS A 75 -1.70 -16.69 -2.56
CA LYS A 75 -1.59 -17.15 -1.16
C LYS A 75 -2.67 -18.18 -0.83
N ASP A 76 -3.92 -17.90 -1.20
CA ASP A 76 -5.07 -18.76 -0.88
C ASP A 76 -4.96 -20.14 -1.56
N LYS A 77 -4.48 -20.18 -2.82
CA LYS A 77 -4.40 -21.41 -3.60
C LYS A 77 -3.11 -22.22 -3.40
N LYS A 78 -2.22 -21.79 -2.48
CA LYS A 78 -0.86 -22.35 -2.31
C LYS A 78 -0.16 -22.59 -3.65
N GLN A 79 -0.34 -21.67 -4.58
CA GLN A 79 -0.01 -21.90 -5.99
C GLN A 79 1.51 -22.04 -6.12
N THR A 80 1.99 -23.20 -6.57
CA THR A 80 3.42 -23.57 -6.61
C THR A 80 4.20 -22.92 -7.78
N GLY A 81 3.67 -21.84 -8.36
CA GLY A 81 4.29 -21.13 -9.49
C GLY A 81 4.95 -19.82 -9.06
N THR A 82 5.92 -19.33 -9.84
CA THR A 82 6.51 -17.99 -9.64
C THR A 82 5.47 -16.91 -9.93
N ILE A 83 4.85 -16.36 -8.89
CA ILE A 83 3.94 -15.22 -9.02
C ILE A 83 4.79 -13.95 -9.18
N PRO A 84 4.53 -13.12 -10.21
CA PRO A 84 5.24 -11.87 -10.37
C PRO A 84 5.11 -10.98 -9.13
N TYR A 85 6.23 -10.42 -8.69
CA TYR A 85 6.33 -9.47 -7.57
C TYR A 85 5.94 -10.05 -6.20
N MET A 86 6.00 -11.37 -6.03
CA MET A 86 5.58 -12.01 -4.78
C MET A 86 6.41 -11.53 -3.58
N SER A 87 7.73 -11.36 -3.74
CA SER A 87 8.62 -10.93 -2.67
C SER A 87 8.31 -9.50 -2.20
N GLU A 88 8.12 -8.58 -3.14
CA GLU A 88 7.78 -7.18 -2.87
C GLU A 88 6.41 -7.06 -2.22
N MET A 89 5.44 -7.89 -2.66
CA MET A 89 4.11 -7.92 -2.07
C MET A 89 4.09 -8.58 -0.68
N ASP A 90 4.96 -9.57 -0.44
CA ASP A 90 5.18 -10.17 0.88
C ASP A 90 5.80 -9.17 1.86
N GLU A 91 6.71 -8.30 1.40
CA GLU A 91 7.27 -7.24 2.25
C GLU A 91 6.21 -6.22 2.68
N ILE A 92 5.28 -5.89 1.79
CA ILE A 92 4.23 -4.89 2.04
C ILE A 92 3.04 -5.47 2.82
N PHE A 93 2.58 -6.67 2.45
CA PHE A 93 1.31 -7.26 2.91
C PHE A 93 1.46 -8.66 3.52
N GLY A 94 2.65 -9.23 3.51
CA GLY A 94 2.91 -10.49 4.19
C GLY A 94 2.58 -10.37 5.67
N GLU A 95 2.27 -11.50 6.29
CA GLU A 95 2.29 -11.58 7.74
C GLU A 95 3.67 -11.15 8.18
N SER A 96 3.76 -10.01 8.85
CA SER A 96 4.98 -9.52 9.45
C SER A 96 5.54 -10.65 10.30
N ARG A 97 6.53 -11.41 9.79
CA ARG A 97 7.54 -11.95 10.69
C ARG A 97 8.05 -10.70 11.36
N LEU A 98 7.70 -10.53 12.64
CA LEU A 98 8.22 -9.52 13.52
C LEU A 98 9.73 -9.74 13.59
N VAL A 99 10.45 -9.40 12.53
CA VAL A 99 11.86 -9.07 12.61
C VAL A 99 11.80 -7.73 13.31
N SER A 100 11.85 -7.82 14.63
CA SER A 100 12.25 -6.76 15.54
C SER A 100 13.46 -6.07 14.91
N LYS A 101 13.20 -5.04 14.10
CA LYS A 101 14.19 -4.03 13.81
C LYS A 101 14.20 -3.19 15.08
N ASN A 102 14.99 -3.62 16.04
CA ASN A 102 15.50 -2.75 17.09
C ASN A 102 16.35 -1.68 16.38
N HIS A 103 15.70 -0.66 15.83
CA HIS A 103 16.37 0.61 15.61
C HIS A 103 16.57 1.20 17.00
N THR A 104 17.62 0.75 17.70
CA THR A 104 18.25 1.51 18.75
C THR A 104 18.83 2.75 18.08
N ILE A 105 18.00 3.77 17.89
CA ILE A 105 18.51 5.12 17.65
C ILE A 105 18.95 5.60 19.03
N ASN A 106 20.23 5.38 19.34
CA ASN A 106 20.89 6.14 20.39
C ASN A 106 20.93 7.59 19.91
N PHE A 107 19.91 8.37 20.25
CA PHE A 107 20.04 9.82 20.27
C PHE A 107 20.95 10.15 21.45
N GLY A 108 22.24 10.27 21.16
CA GLY A 108 23.19 10.93 22.05
C GLY A 108 22.71 12.35 22.31
N THR A 109 22.39 12.57 23.58
CA THR A 109 22.16 13.81 24.32
C THR A 109 22.77 15.06 23.66
N ASP A 110 21.93 16.02 23.26
CA ASP A 110 21.98 17.34 23.92
C ASP A 110 20.68 18.13 23.78
N ALA A 111 20.38 18.85 24.84
CA ALA A 111 19.08 19.41 25.22
C ALA A 111 18.48 20.46 24.26
N HIS A 112 17.17 20.39 24.00
CA HIS A 112 16.24 21.35 24.59
C HIS A 112 14.77 20.94 24.38
N GLU A 113 14.01 21.15 25.45
CA GLU A 113 12.61 20.80 25.67
C GLU A 113 11.62 21.31 24.61
N ALA A 114 10.65 20.47 24.25
CA ALA A 114 9.23 20.83 24.30
C ALA A 114 8.31 19.60 24.14
N LEU A 115 7.56 19.34 25.20
CA LEU A 115 6.23 18.72 25.27
C LEU A 115 6.08 17.21 24.99
N ILE A 116 6.03 16.51 26.12
CA ILE A 116 5.40 15.22 26.36
C ILE A 116 3.88 15.29 26.07
N GLU A 117 3.33 14.11 25.76
CA GLU A 117 1.92 13.66 25.88
C GLU A 117 1.25 13.49 24.50
N SER A 118 0.95 12.31 23.99
CA SER A 118 0.50 11.06 24.60
C SER A 118 0.90 9.87 23.71
N SER A 119 1.56 8.88 24.31
CA SER A 119 1.89 7.60 23.70
C SER A 119 0.70 6.65 23.84
N GLU A 120 -0.22 6.68 22.87
CA GLU A 120 -1.19 5.60 22.71
C GLU A 120 -0.55 4.47 21.90
N ASP A 121 0.02 3.53 22.65
CA ASP A 121 0.34 2.18 22.20
C ASP A 121 -0.92 1.54 21.60
N THR A 122 -1.04 1.60 20.27
CA THR A 122 -2.07 0.88 19.54
C THR A 122 -1.37 -0.16 18.68
N THR A 123 -1.10 -1.31 19.31
CA THR A 123 -0.92 -2.59 18.63
C THR A 123 -2.17 -2.87 17.78
N VAL A 124 -2.17 -2.36 16.55
CA VAL A 124 -3.31 -2.51 15.64
C VAL A 124 -3.38 -3.96 15.18
N ASN A 125 -4.21 -4.73 15.87
CA ASN A 125 -4.53 -6.12 15.59
C ASN A 125 -4.91 -6.25 14.10
N SER A 126 -4.07 -6.93 13.32
CA SER A 126 -4.19 -7.10 11.87
C SER A 126 -5.54 -7.71 11.46
N ALA A 127 -6.19 -8.48 12.35
CA ALA A 127 -7.56 -8.97 12.16
C ALA A 127 -8.59 -7.82 12.04
N ALA A 128 -8.42 -6.73 12.79
CA ALA A 128 -9.31 -5.57 12.74
C ALA A 128 -9.17 -4.79 11.42
N PHE A 129 -7.97 -4.77 10.84
CA PHE A 129 -7.74 -4.19 9.51
C PHE A 129 -8.44 -5.01 8.41
N VAL A 130 -8.31 -6.34 8.45
CA VAL A 130 -8.97 -7.25 7.49
C VAL A 130 -10.49 -7.17 7.59
N ALA A 131 -11.03 -7.15 8.81
CA ALA A 131 -12.48 -7.02 9.04
C ALA A 131 -13.03 -5.71 8.46
N LYS A 132 -12.35 -4.58 8.68
CA LYS A 132 -12.76 -3.27 8.13
C LYS A 132 -12.74 -3.25 6.60
N MET A 133 -11.75 -3.89 5.97
CA MET A 133 -11.67 -3.99 4.52
C MET A 133 -12.79 -4.87 3.94
N GLN A 134 -13.18 -5.94 4.64
CA GLN A 134 -14.27 -6.81 4.22
C GLN A 134 -15.64 -6.11 4.30
N THR A 135 -15.89 -5.34 5.36
CA THR A 135 -17.14 -4.57 5.52
C THR A 135 -17.29 -3.52 4.42
N LEU A 136 -16.22 -2.82 4.07
CA LEU A 136 -16.22 -1.85 2.97
C LEU A 136 -16.50 -2.51 1.62
N LEU A 137 -15.97 -3.71 1.39
CA LEU A 137 -16.22 -4.46 0.15
C LEU A 137 -17.68 -4.90 0.03
N ASN A 138 -18.30 -5.31 1.14
CA ASN A 138 -19.70 -5.72 1.16
C ASN A 138 -20.62 -4.52 0.95
N ALA A 139 -20.36 -3.39 1.61
CA ALA A 139 -21.13 -2.16 1.42
C ALA A 139 -21.11 -1.67 -0.04
N TYR A 140 -19.95 -1.74 -0.71
CA TYR A 140 -19.83 -1.39 -2.12
C TYR A 140 -20.65 -2.31 -3.04
N LYS A 141 -20.67 -3.61 -2.76
CA LYS A 141 -21.47 -4.58 -3.54
C LYS A 141 -22.97 -4.36 -3.32
N THR A 142 -23.39 -4.06 -2.10
CA THR A 142 -24.79 -3.76 -1.79
C THR A 142 -25.26 -2.47 -2.46
N ALA A 143 -24.46 -1.40 -2.41
CA ALA A 143 -24.80 -0.15 -3.10
C ALA A 143 -24.96 -0.34 -4.62
N LYS A 144 -24.12 -1.18 -5.24
CA LYS A 144 -24.17 -1.46 -6.67
C LYS A 144 -25.35 -2.35 -7.10
N ASN A 145 -25.87 -3.17 -6.19
CA ASN A 145 -27.02 -4.04 -6.47
C ASN A 145 -28.38 -3.34 -6.27
N ASN A 146 -28.39 -2.18 -5.60
CA ASN A 146 -29.59 -1.41 -5.31
C ASN A 146 -29.88 -0.30 -6.34
N GLU A 147 -29.04 -0.15 -7.37
CA GLU A 147 -29.25 0.77 -8.51
C GLU A 147 -29.99 0.08 -9.69
N LYS A 148 -30.92 -0.83 -9.41
CA LYS A 148 -31.69 -1.53 -10.45
C LYS A 148 -33.19 -1.36 -10.28
#